data_AF-A0A6G8QD32-F1
#
_entry.id   AF-A0A6G8QD32-F1
#
_cell.length_a   1.000
_cell.length_b   1.000
_cell.length_c   1.000
_cell.angle_alpha   90.00
_cell.angle_beta   90.00
_cell.angle_gamma   90.00
#
_symmetry.space_group_name_H-M   'P 1'
#
loop_
_entity.id
_entity.type
_entity.pdbx_description
1 polymer ?
#
loop_
_entity_poly.entity_id
_entity_poly.type
_entity_poly.pdbx_seq_one_letter_code
_entity_poly.pdbx_strand_id
1 'polypeptide(L)'
;MWVRHRIASLGQMIASQRGRRGGGYVVFTGAGASVSSGYPLGEKVKDRYLELLYPCKSPGSQRELFKKEHSRSPTFANVSRTVLDQYGKDKARHWIRPLFQMGKPSSGYESLAELTVEGYFADFLYTANWDNALELVLPRSRAIIREADMRYDPDVDFDIFKVHGDFDQPDTMVWEQNQVQDWLVERLRSAVRKYAIIFVGYSASDRDIVEALRPAFESGGPREAWFVGPGDGTVPTEIAEPLGASGNPSNALSVEFDDFMQRLSEAIRGAAAPLKTEDRQELPARSLHSRVYRIVRSENPVILESPLPFDGRWHPPRERALYATLSPASALAEVLARRIPGDFKTVPFDLVELEVQLDKVLDLLDPMTRVAMQIDGRILSDRHLSRGIAARARDAGLEALIAPSRYSPSGKVLVVFLDALLPNSRVTVLNRHRVANGG
;
A
#
# COMPACT_ATOMS: atom_id res chain seq x y z
N MET A 1 26.40 5.66 -13.76
CA MET A 1 25.55 6.45 -14.68
C MET A 1 24.32 5.64 -15.15
N TRP A 2 24.49 4.38 -15.56
CA TRP A 2 23.41 3.49 -16.03
C TRP A 2 22.29 3.22 -15.00
N VAL A 3 22.64 2.88 -13.74
CA VAL A 3 21.65 2.63 -12.66
C VAL A 3 20.76 3.84 -12.40
N ARG A 4 21.33 5.06 -12.34
CA ARG A 4 20.58 6.31 -12.14
C ARG A 4 19.56 6.56 -13.25
N HIS A 5 19.96 6.37 -14.51
CA HIS A 5 19.05 6.57 -15.65
C HIS A 5 17.88 5.58 -15.60
N ARG A 6 18.13 4.34 -15.20
CA ARG A 6 17.08 3.33 -15.06
C ARG A 6 16.13 3.57 -13.90
N ILE A 7 16.63 4.02 -12.74
CA ILE A 7 15.77 4.45 -11.64
C ILE A 7 14.91 5.63 -12.09
N ALA A 8 15.47 6.59 -12.84
CA ALA A 8 14.71 7.70 -13.41
C ALA A 8 13.61 7.22 -14.37
N SER A 9 13.92 6.28 -15.27
CA SER A 9 12.94 5.67 -16.18
C SER A 9 11.84 4.94 -15.41
N LEU A 10 12.18 4.16 -14.38
CA LEU A 10 11.19 3.50 -13.52
C LEU A 10 10.31 4.52 -12.81
N GLY A 11 10.89 5.60 -12.27
CA GLY A 11 10.15 6.68 -11.64
C GLY A 11 9.16 7.36 -12.59
N GLN A 12 9.56 7.62 -13.84
CA GLN A 12 8.66 8.14 -14.88
C GLN A 12 7.51 7.17 -15.20
N MET A 13 7.81 5.87 -15.30
CA MET A 13 6.78 4.85 -15.54
C MET A 13 5.79 4.77 -14.39
N ILE A 14 6.25 4.76 -13.14
CA ILE A 14 5.39 4.77 -11.95
C ILE A 14 4.54 6.05 -11.91
N ALA A 15 5.16 7.22 -12.12
CA ALA A 15 4.46 8.50 -12.14
C ALA A 15 3.35 8.55 -13.21
N SER A 16 3.62 8.04 -14.42
CA SER A 16 2.64 7.97 -15.52
C SER A 16 1.43 7.06 -15.22
N GLN A 17 1.56 6.16 -14.25
CA GLN A 17 0.53 5.21 -13.86
C GLN A 17 -0.20 5.63 -12.58
N ARG A 18 0.16 6.77 -11.99
CA ARG A 18 -0.54 7.35 -10.84
C ARG A 18 -2.03 7.49 -11.17
N GLY A 19 -2.88 6.95 -10.29
CA GLY A 19 -4.34 7.01 -10.42
C GLY A 19 -4.97 5.98 -11.38
N ARG A 20 -4.21 5.11 -12.05
CA ARG A 20 -4.73 3.80 -12.48
C ARG A 20 -5.00 2.96 -11.21
N ARG A 21 -6.05 2.12 -11.21
CA ARG A 21 -6.52 1.31 -10.06
C ARG A 21 -5.40 0.84 -9.11
N GLY A 22 -5.11 1.64 -8.09
CA GLY A 22 -4.25 1.29 -6.96
C GLY A 22 -2.77 1.33 -7.25
N GLY A 23 -2.30 2.26 -8.09
CA GLY A 23 -0.92 2.25 -8.56
C GLY A 23 -0.69 1.07 -9.51
N GLY A 24 0.22 1.24 -10.48
CA GLY A 24 0.57 0.15 -11.38
C GLY A 24 1.44 -0.94 -10.75
N TYR A 25 1.95 -0.67 -9.54
CA TYR A 25 3.06 -1.38 -8.93
C TYR A 25 2.76 -1.79 -7.49
N VAL A 26 3.16 -3.02 -7.15
CA VAL A 26 3.26 -3.51 -5.78
C VAL A 26 4.72 -3.70 -5.39
N VAL A 27 5.07 -3.38 -4.14
CA VAL A 27 6.43 -3.58 -3.62
C VAL A 27 6.46 -4.82 -2.74
N PHE A 28 7.51 -5.63 -2.93
CA PHE A 28 7.83 -6.79 -2.11
C PHE A 28 9.21 -6.57 -1.49
N THR A 29 9.29 -6.48 -0.17
CA THR A 29 10.56 -6.31 0.55
C THR A 29 11.10 -7.64 1.09
N GLY A 30 12.42 -7.81 0.97
CA GLY A 30 13.16 -8.87 1.64
C GLY A 30 14.13 -8.31 2.69
N ALA A 31 14.91 -9.20 3.32
CA ALA A 31 15.72 -8.83 4.48
C ALA A 31 16.78 -7.76 4.15
N GLY A 32 17.20 -7.66 2.88
CA GLY A 32 18.11 -6.62 2.41
C GLY A 32 17.57 -5.19 2.59
N ALA A 33 16.24 -5.00 2.58
CA ALA A 33 15.63 -3.69 2.84
C ALA A 33 15.79 -3.26 4.31
N SER A 34 15.91 -4.21 5.23
CA SER A 34 15.98 -3.94 6.67
C SER A 34 17.40 -3.82 7.23
N VAL A 35 18.44 -3.98 6.41
CA VAL A 35 19.84 -4.01 6.89
C VAL A 35 20.26 -2.67 7.49
N SER A 36 20.02 -1.56 6.78
CA SER A 36 20.34 -0.20 7.28
C SER A 36 19.46 0.20 8.45
N SER A 37 18.27 -0.41 8.58
CA SER A 37 17.41 -0.33 9.75
C SER A 37 17.94 -1.07 10.98
N GLY A 38 19.04 -1.82 10.86
CA GLY A 38 19.65 -2.56 11.98
C GLY A 38 19.10 -3.97 12.18
N TYR A 39 18.20 -4.45 11.32
CA TYR A 39 17.70 -5.82 11.36
C TYR A 39 18.64 -6.79 10.63
N PRO A 40 18.62 -8.09 10.99
CA PRO A 40 19.56 -9.05 10.44
C PRO A 40 19.13 -9.57 9.05
N LEU A 41 20.11 -9.89 8.21
CA LEU A 41 19.92 -10.82 7.10
C LEU A 41 19.67 -12.24 7.63
N GLY A 42 19.01 -13.08 6.84
CA GLY A 42 18.82 -14.50 7.14
C GLY A 42 20.13 -15.25 7.44
N GLU A 43 21.24 -14.89 6.78
CA GLU A 43 22.58 -15.43 7.09
C GLU A 43 23.02 -15.13 8.53
N LYS A 44 22.75 -13.93 9.05
CA LYS A 44 23.12 -13.57 10.43
C LYS A 44 22.27 -14.32 11.46
N VAL A 45 21.00 -14.57 11.15
CA VAL A 45 20.13 -15.41 11.98
C VAL A 45 20.63 -16.87 11.97
N LYS A 46 21.00 -17.39 10.79
CA LYS A 46 21.61 -18.72 10.64
C LYS A 46 22.89 -18.87 11.46
N ASP A 47 23.78 -17.89 11.41
CA ASP A 47 25.03 -17.92 12.16
C ASP A 47 24.78 -17.95 13.67
N ARG A 48 23.78 -17.21 14.18
CA ARG A 48 23.36 -17.32 15.59
C ARG A 48 22.83 -18.70 15.94
N TYR A 49 22.13 -19.37 15.03
CA TYR A 49 21.68 -20.74 15.24
C TYR A 49 22.80 -21.77 15.21
N LEU A 50 23.79 -21.59 14.33
CA LEU A 50 25.00 -22.41 14.35
C LEU A 50 25.79 -22.23 15.66
N GLU A 51 25.83 -21.02 16.21
CA GLU A 51 26.42 -20.75 17.53
C GLU A 51 25.65 -21.44 18.67
N LEU A 52 24.32 -21.53 18.56
CA LEU A 52 23.49 -22.27 19.53
C LEU A 52 23.76 -23.78 19.48
N LEU A 53 23.86 -24.35 18.27
CA LEU A 53 24.14 -25.78 18.07
C LEU A 53 25.58 -26.15 18.47
N TYR A 54 26.54 -25.28 18.17
CA TYR A 54 27.97 -25.54 18.32
C TYR A 54 28.67 -24.40 19.09
N PRO A 55 28.39 -24.29 20.40
CA PRO A 55 28.99 -23.24 21.22
C PRO A 55 30.51 -23.37 21.27
N CYS A 56 31.20 -22.24 21.43
CA CYS A 56 32.67 -22.14 21.54
C CYS A 56 33.46 -22.63 20.30
N LYS A 57 32.81 -22.77 19.14
CA LYS A 57 33.47 -23.08 17.86
C LYS A 57 33.55 -21.83 16.98
N SER A 58 34.57 -21.74 16.14
CA SER A 58 34.68 -20.68 15.13
C SER A 58 33.56 -20.83 14.08
N PRO A 59 33.09 -19.76 13.43
CA PRO A 59 32.03 -19.84 12.41
C PRO A 59 32.32 -20.86 11.29
N GLY A 60 33.57 -20.94 10.84
CA GLY A 60 33.99 -21.95 9.84
C GLY A 60 33.82 -23.37 10.37
N SER A 61 34.30 -23.63 11.60
CA SER A 61 34.16 -24.93 12.25
C SER A 61 32.70 -25.31 12.50
N GLN A 62 31.83 -24.36 12.86
CA GLN A 62 30.40 -24.64 13.07
C GLN A 62 29.73 -25.14 11.78
N ARG A 63 30.03 -24.50 10.65
CA ARG A 63 29.48 -24.90 9.33
C ARG A 63 29.98 -26.28 8.90
N GLU A 64 31.27 -26.57 9.12
CA GLU A 64 31.85 -27.89 8.84
C GLU A 64 31.27 -28.99 9.75
N LEU A 65 31.11 -28.71 11.05
CA LEU A 65 30.49 -29.63 12.00
C LEU A 65 29.05 -29.93 11.62
N PHE A 66 28.26 -28.91 11.28
CA PHE A 66 26.88 -29.10 10.81
C PHE A 66 26.84 -30.03 9.58
N LYS A 67 27.72 -29.78 8.60
CA LYS A 67 27.80 -30.61 7.39
C LYS A 67 28.19 -32.05 7.70
N LYS A 68 29.14 -32.26 8.62
CA LYS A 68 29.61 -33.57 9.04
C LYS A 68 28.54 -34.35 9.81
N GLU A 69 27.83 -33.70 10.73
CA GLU A 69 26.85 -34.34 11.61
C GLU A 69 25.54 -34.65 10.87
N HIS A 70 25.07 -33.73 10.04
CA HIS A 70 23.77 -33.86 9.37
C HIS A 70 23.84 -34.29 7.90
N SER A 71 25.05 -34.51 7.36
CA SER A 71 25.27 -34.90 5.96
C SER A 71 24.59 -33.98 4.92
N ARG A 72 24.43 -32.68 5.25
CA ARG A 72 23.76 -31.69 4.41
C ARG A 72 24.35 -30.29 4.60
N SER A 73 24.21 -29.42 3.61
CA SER A 73 24.71 -28.05 3.71
C SER A 73 23.95 -27.24 4.77
N PRO A 74 24.64 -26.34 5.51
CA PRO A 74 24.02 -25.44 6.48
C PRO A 74 23.29 -24.29 5.77
N THR A 75 22.15 -24.60 5.16
CA THR A 75 21.19 -23.60 4.68
C THR A 75 20.38 -23.08 5.86
N PHE A 76 19.76 -21.90 5.70
CA PHE A 76 18.88 -21.34 6.75
C PHE A 76 17.82 -22.35 7.17
N ALA A 77 17.08 -22.95 6.21
CA ALA A 77 16.05 -23.94 6.49
C ALA A 77 16.57 -25.17 7.25
N ASN A 78 17.71 -25.74 6.84
CA ASN A 78 18.27 -26.93 7.50
C ASN A 78 18.72 -26.63 8.94
N VAL A 79 19.36 -25.48 9.14
CA VAL A 79 19.84 -25.05 10.46
C VAL A 79 18.66 -24.72 11.38
N SER A 80 17.69 -23.95 10.89
CA SER A 80 16.47 -23.61 11.62
C SER A 80 15.71 -24.86 12.05
N ARG A 81 15.47 -25.82 11.13
CA ARG A 81 14.83 -27.11 11.47
C ARG A 81 15.56 -27.83 12.58
N THR A 82 16.88 -27.95 12.47
CA THR A 82 17.71 -28.64 13.49
C THR A 82 17.60 -27.97 14.86
N VAL A 83 17.64 -26.63 14.89
CA VAL A 83 17.44 -25.87 16.14
C VAL A 83 16.04 -26.07 16.71
N LEU A 84 15.01 -26.07 15.86
CA LEU A 84 13.63 -26.26 16.30
C LEU A 84 13.40 -27.67 16.85
N ASP A 85 13.93 -28.69 16.20
CA ASP A 85 13.84 -30.09 16.65
C ASP A 85 14.54 -30.29 18.01
N GLN A 86 15.68 -29.64 18.22
CA GLN A 86 16.49 -29.82 19.43
C GLN A 86 16.05 -28.93 20.60
N TYR A 87 15.58 -27.71 20.33
CA TYR A 87 15.38 -26.68 21.35
C TYR A 87 13.96 -26.12 21.40
N GLY A 88 13.14 -26.38 20.40
CA GLY A 88 11.78 -25.82 20.27
C GLY A 88 11.76 -24.35 19.86
N LYS A 89 10.58 -23.88 19.44
CA LYS A 89 10.34 -22.52 18.91
C LYS A 89 10.71 -21.42 19.90
N ASP A 90 10.35 -21.58 21.18
CA ASP A 90 10.55 -20.54 22.20
C ASP A 90 12.03 -20.24 22.44
N LYS A 91 12.84 -21.28 22.57
CA LYS A 91 14.29 -21.14 22.78
C LYS A 91 14.98 -20.63 21.51
N ALA A 92 14.58 -21.13 20.34
CA ALA A 92 15.07 -20.64 19.05
C ALA A 92 14.81 -19.13 18.90
N ARG A 93 13.58 -18.67 19.18
CA ARG A 93 13.23 -17.25 19.12
C ARG A 93 13.96 -16.42 20.16
N HIS A 94 14.03 -16.90 21.41
CA HIS A 94 14.75 -16.20 22.48
C HIS A 94 16.21 -15.94 22.10
N TRP A 95 16.86 -16.91 21.46
CA TRP A 95 18.27 -16.81 21.07
C TRP A 95 18.57 -15.73 20.02
N ILE A 96 17.64 -15.52 19.09
CA ILE A 96 17.78 -14.53 18.01
C ILE A 96 17.14 -13.18 18.35
N ARG A 97 16.37 -13.09 19.44
CA ARG A 97 15.70 -11.85 19.90
C ARG A 97 16.61 -10.62 19.93
N PRO A 98 17.87 -10.68 20.42
CA PRO A 98 18.75 -9.51 20.42
C PRO A 98 18.99 -8.91 19.02
N LEU A 99 18.88 -9.71 17.95
CA LEU A 99 19.03 -9.21 16.59
C LEU A 99 17.86 -8.33 16.14
N PHE A 100 16.67 -8.50 16.72
CA PHE A 100 15.45 -7.80 16.32
C PHE A 100 15.11 -6.61 17.23
N GLN A 101 15.77 -6.47 18.38
CA GLN A 101 15.51 -5.39 19.35
C GLN A 101 16.15 -4.04 19.00
N MET A 102 17.10 -4.01 18.06
CA MET A 102 17.87 -2.80 17.74
C MET A 102 17.31 -2.01 16.56
N GLY A 103 16.29 -2.52 15.88
CA GLY A 103 15.89 -2.00 14.60
C GLY A 103 15.05 -0.72 14.67
N LYS A 104 15.28 0.19 13.74
CA LYS A 104 14.43 1.36 13.47
C LYS A 104 14.26 1.51 11.96
N PRO A 105 13.07 1.90 11.47
CA PRO A 105 12.90 2.13 10.03
C PRO A 105 13.93 3.11 9.49
N SER A 106 14.52 2.78 8.33
CA SER A 106 15.48 3.63 7.63
C SER A 106 14.75 4.67 6.76
N SER A 107 15.50 5.62 6.21
CA SER A 107 14.96 6.60 5.26
C SER A 107 14.37 5.95 3.98
N GLY A 108 14.83 4.75 3.62
CA GLY A 108 14.24 3.98 2.53
C GLY A 108 12.80 3.54 2.84
N TYR A 109 12.54 3.10 4.08
CA TYR A 109 11.19 2.76 4.53
C TYR A 109 10.28 3.99 4.60
N GLU A 110 10.81 5.13 5.08
CA GLU A 110 10.07 6.41 5.09
C GLU A 110 9.67 6.82 3.66
N SER A 111 10.62 6.75 2.72
CA SER A 111 10.37 7.07 1.30
C SER A 111 9.34 6.11 0.67
N LEU A 112 9.42 4.81 0.99
CA LEU A 112 8.43 3.82 0.55
C LEU A 112 7.03 4.13 1.09
N ALA A 113 6.93 4.47 2.36
CA ALA A 113 5.68 4.84 2.99
C ALA A 113 5.07 6.10 2.37
N GLU A 114 5.88 7.13 2.15
CA GLU A 114 5.44 8.36 1.47
C GLU A 114 4.88 8.08 0.08
N LEU A 115 5.63 7.37 -0.77
CA LEU A 115 5.18 7.04 -2.13
C LEU A 115 3.91 6.18 -2.14
N THR A 116 3.77 5.28 -1.16
CA THR A 116 2.56 4.46 -0.98
C THR A 116 1.36 5.33 -0.60
N VAL A 117 1.52 6.24 0.36
CA VAL A 117 0.48 7.18 0.80
C VAL A 117 0.09 8.15 -0.32
N GLU A 118 1.04 8.55 -1.15
CA GLU A 118 0.83 9.43 -2.32
C GLU A 118 0.14 8.72 -3.50
N GLY A 119 -0.08 7.40 -3.40
CA GLY A 119 -0.82 6.59 -4.38
C GLY A 119 0.00 6.15 -5.59
N TYR A 120 1.33 6.13 -5.48
CA TYR A 120 2.21 5.60 -6.54
C TYR A 120 2.30 4.07 -6.52
N PHE A 121 2.12 3.47 -5.35
CA PHE A 121 2.05 2.03 -5.15
C PHE A 121 0.63 1.57 -4.76
N ALA A 122 0.43 0.26 -4.79
CA ALA A 122 -0.74 -0.38 -4.19
C ALA A 122 -0.91 0.01 -2.72
N ASP A 123 -2.16 0.00 -2.26
CA ASP A 123 -2.48 0.18 -0.84
C ASP A 123 -2.15 -1.08 -0.02
N PHE A 124 -1.46 -2.04 -0.63
CA PHE A 124 -0.90 -3.18 0.04
C PHE A 124 0.55 -3.42 -0.39
N LEU A 125 1.34 -3.90 0.56
CA LEU A 125 2.73 -4.28 0.34
C LEU A 125 2.95 -5.73 0.79
N TYR A 126 3.98 -6.37 0.25
CA TYR A 126 4.44 -7.67 0.74
C TYR A 126 5.81 -7.54 1.40
N THR A 127 6.04 -8.35 2.43
CA THR A 127 7.35 -8.47 3.07
C THR A 127 7.63 -9.91 3.45
N ALA A 128 8.86 -10.37 3.20
CA ALA A 128 9.40 -11.63 3.70
C ALA A 128 10.04 -11.49 5.09
N ASN A 129 10.00 -10.29 5.67
CA ASN A 129 10.71 -9.98 6.90
C ASN A 129 9.82 -10.20 8.12
N TRP A 130 10.43 -10.65 9.22
CA TRP A 130 9.77 -10.79 10.51
C TRP A 130 9.69 -9.49 11.30
N ASP A 131 10.50 -8.49 10.94
CA ASP A 131 10.53 -7.17 11.60
C ASP A 131 9.27 -6.35 11.32
N ASN A 132 9.09 -5.25 12.06
CA ASN A 132 7.93 -4.37 12.00
C ASN A 132 8.23 -3.02 11.32
N ALA A 133 9.27 -2.95 10.47
CA ALA A 133 9.72 -1.67 9.93
C ALA A 133 8.64 -0.96 9.09
N LEU A 134 7.84 -1.70 8.32
CA LEU A 134 6.76 -1.16 7.49
C LEU A 134 5.61 -0.62 8.34
N GLU A 135 5.23 -1.37 9.37
CA GLU A 135 4.14 -1.05 10.30
C GLU A 135 4.42 0.24 11.06
N LEU A 136 5.70 0.51 11.35
CA LEU A 136 6.13 1.71 12.06
C LEU A 136 6.08 2.98 11.19
N VAL A 137 6.23 2.86 9.86
CA VAL A 137 6.24 4.02 8.94
C VAL A 137 4.93 4.26 8.21
N LEU A 138 4.14 3.20 7.99
CA LEU A 138 2.85 3.31 7.30
C LEU A 138 1.73 3.64 8.29
N PRO A 139 1.12 4.83 8.19
CA PRO A 139 0.02 5.20 9.07
C PRO A 139 -1.22 4.33 8.77
N ARG A 140 -2.00 4.00 9.80
CA ARG A 140 -3.26 3.24 9.65
C ARG A 140 -3.07 1.95 8.84
N SER A 141 -1.93 1.29 9.05
CA SER A 141 -1.61 0.03 8.40
C SER A 141 -1.97 -1.17 9.26
N ARG A 142 -2.09 -2.33 8.62
CA ARG A 142 -2.32 -3.60 9.30
C ARG A 142 -1.41 -4.68 8.73
N ALA A 143 -0.68 -5.35 9.61
CA ALA A 143 -0.02 -6.60 9.27
C ALA A 143 -1.05 -7.72 9.10
N ILE A 144 -1.05 -8.36 7.93
CA ILE A 144 -1.85 -9.53 7.60
C ILE A 144 -0.91 -10.74 7.55
N ILE A 145 -1.11 -11.63 8.52
CA ILE A 145 -0.28 -12.82 8.71
C ILE A 145 -1.13 -14.09 8.59
N ARG A 146 -2.40 -13.99 8.96
CA ARG A 146 -3.43 -15.04 8.85
C ARG A 146 -4.59 -14.53 8.01
N GLU A 147 -5.34 -15.45 7.40
CA GLU A 147 -6.54 -15.10 6.61
C GLU A 147 -7.57 -14.32 7.46
N ALA A 148 -7.68 -14.68 8.75
CA ALA A 148 -8.58 -14.01 9.69
C ALA A 148 -8.23 -12.52 9.93
N ASP A 149 -7.01 -12.08 9.62
CA ASP A 149 -6.58 -10.69 9.77
C ASP A 149 -7.15 -9.81 8.63
N MET A 150 -7.62 -10.40 7.54
CA MET A 150 -8.17 -9.70 6.36
C MET A 150 -9.58 -9.12 6.56
N ARG A 151 -10.10 -9.09 7.79
CA ARG A 151 -11.43 -8.54 8.08
C ARG A 151 -11.52 -7.09 7.63
N TYR A 152 -12.65 -6.68 7.06
CA TYR A 152 -12.80 -5.27 6.69
C TYR A 152 -12.70 -4.37 7.93
N ASP A 153 -11.78 -3.41 7.89
CA ASP A 153 -11.61 -2.39 8.92
C ASP A 153 -11.62 -1.01 8.24
N PRO A 154 -12.61 -0.15 8.52
CA PRO A 154 -12.68 1.18 7.94
C PRO A 154 -11.54 2.11 8.41
N ASP A 155 -10.85 1.75 9.49
CA ASP A 155 -9.72 2.51 10.03
C ASP A 155 -8.36 2.11 9.48
N VAL A 156 -8.33 1.08 8.64
CA VAL A 156 -7.13 0.63 7.93
C VAL A 156 -7.13 1.19 6.50
N ASP A 157 -6.04 1.88 6.17
CA ASP A 157 -5.76 2.37 4.82
C ASP A 157 -4.82 1.44 4.05
N PHE A 158 -3.95 0.69 4.73
CA PHE A 158 -2.91 -0.12 4.09
C PHE A 158 -2.76 -1.53 4.67
N ASP A 159 -2.65 -2.52 3.81
CA ASP A 159 -2.40 -3.91 4.20
C ASP A 159 -0.93 -4.30 4.00
N ILE A 160 -0.29 -4.91 5.00
CA ILE A 160 1.10 -5.40 4.92
C ILE A 160 1.05 -6.93 5.02
N PHE A 161 1.25 -7.61 3.89
CA PHE A 161 1.26 -9.07 3.83
C PHE A 161 2.62 -9.64 4.23
N LYS A 162 2.70 -10.29 5.41
CA LYS A 162 3.95 -10.84 5.95
C LYS A 162 4.07 -12.32 5.61
N VAL A 163 4.80 -12.65 4.55
CA VAL A 163 4.82 -14.02 4.01
C VAL A 163 5.51 -15.04 4.91
N HIS A 164 6.41 -14.59 5.77
CA HIS A 164 7.10 -15.46 6.72
C HIS A 164 6.65 -15.29 8.17
N GLY A 165 5.51 -14.63 8.38
CA GLY A 165 5.01 -14.34 9.72
C GLY A 165 5.68 -13.14 10.38
N ASP A 166 5.56 -13.08 11.69
CA ASP A 166 5.93 -11.90 12.47
C ASP A 166 6.73 -12.28 13.72
N PHE A 167 7.80 -11.53 14.02
CA PHE A 167 8.69 -11.84 15.14
C PHE A 167 7.99 -11.74 16.50
N ASP A 168 7.00 -10.86 16.65
CA ASP A 168 6.24 -10.67 17.88
C ASP A 168 5.06 -11.64 18.00
N GLN A 169 4.69 -12.32 16.92
CA GLN A 169 3.70 -13.41 16.91
C GLN A 169 4.37 -14.77 16.63
N PRO A 170 5.03 -15.40 17.62
CA PRO A 170 5.90 -16.57 17.42
C PRO A 170 5.23 -17.75 16.72
N ASP A 171 3.94 -17.97 16.95
CA ASP A 171 3.18 -19.06 16.33
C ASP A 171 2.99 -18.89 14.83
N THR A 172 3.23 -17.69 14.30
CA THR A 172 3.11 -17.37 12.87
C THR A 172 4.41 -17.47 12.10
N MET A 173 5.55 -17.51 12.80
CA MET A 173 6.85 -17.49 12.16
C MET A 173 7.03 -18.74 11.28
N VAL A 174 7.38 -18.50 10.01
CA VAL A 174 7.70 -19.51 9.01
C VAL A 174 9.21 -19.71 9.03
N TRP A 175 9.65 -20.90 9.43
CA TRP A 175 11.07 -21.21 9.66
C TRP A 175 11.68 -22.06 8.56
N GLU A 176 10.82 -22.71 7.76
CA GLU A 176 11.19 -23.70 6.76
C GLU A 176 10.50 -23.43 5.42
N GLN A 177 11.10 -23.99 4.36
CA GLN A 177 10.44 -24.09 3.06
C GLN A 177 9.17 -24.98 3.17
N ASN A 178 8.15 -24.64 2.40
CA ASN A 178 6.79 -25.18 2.31
C ASN A 178 5.87 -24.85 3.51
N GLN A 179 6.20 -23.85 4.31
CA GLN A 179 5.35 -23.38 5.42
C GLN A 179 4.59 -22.09 5.10
N VAL A 180 4.78 -21.50 3.92
CA VAL A 180 3.99 -20.35 3.46
C VAL A 180 2.56 -20.82 3.22
N GLN A 181 1.58 -20.08 3.73
CA GLN A 181 0.16 -20.45 3.65
C GLN A 181 -0.37 -20.30 2.20
N ASP A 182 -1.11 -21.31 1.71
CA ASP A 182 -1.63 -21.37 0.33
C ASP A 182 -2.44 -20.14 -0.08
N TRP A 183 -3.28 -19.61 0.83
CA TRP A 183 -4.10 -18.43 0.55
C TRP A 183 -3.24 -17.19 0.28
N LEU A 184 -2.08 -17.09 0.93
CA LEU A 184 -1.17 -15.96 0.78
C LEU A 184 -0.39 -16.07 -0.54
N VAL A 185 -0.01 -17.29 -0.90
CA VAL A 185 0.53 -17.62 -2.23
C VAL A 185 -0.46 -17.23 -3.33
N GLU A 186 -1.74 -17.60 -3.21
CA GLU A 186 -2.75 -17.26 -4.22
C GLU A 186 -3.04 -15.76 -4.27
N ARG A 187 -2.97 -15.07 -3.13
CA ARG A 187 -3.08 -13.61 -3.05
C ARG A 187 -1.92 -12.92 -3.75
N LEU A 188 -0.69 -13.36 -3.50
CA LEU A 188 0.50 -12.87 -4.17
C LEU A 188 0.42 -13.13 -5.69
N ARG A 189 0.00 -14.34 -6.10
CA ARG A 189 -0.25 -14.69 -7.51
C ARG A 189 -1.28 -13.77 -8.16
N SER A 190 -2.38 -13.49 -7.47
CA SER A 190 -3.41 -12.56 -7.93
C SER A 190 -2.89 -11.13 -8.04
N ALA A 191 -2.04 -10.69 -7.11
CA ALA A 191 -1.40 -9.39 -7.16
C ALA A 191 -0.48 -9.27 -8.38
N VAL A 192 0.42 -10.22 -8.62
CA VAL A 192 1.33 -10.14 -9.78
C VAL A 192 0.62 -10.25 -11.13
N ARG A 193 -0.56 -10.89 -11.20
CA ARG A 193 -1.39 -10.85 -12.43
C ARG A 193 -1.97 -9.47 -12.71
N LYS A 194 -2.17 -8.65 -11.69
CA LYS A 194 -2.85 -7.35 -11.77
C LYS A 194 -1.87 -6.16 -11.78
N TYR A 195 -0.74 -6.29 -11.11
CA TYR A 195 0.24 -5.22 -10.87
C TYR A 195 1.61 -5.64 -11.38
N ALA A 196 2.40 -4.68 -11.85
CA ALA A 196 3.85 -4.86 -11.92
C ALA A 196 4.41 -5.00 -10.49
N ILE A 197 5.51 -5.73 -10.32
CA ILE A 197 6.08 -5.99 -8.99
C ILE A 197 7.52 -5.50 -8.89
N ILE A 198 7.86 -4.87 -7.77
CA ILE A 198 9.23 -4.43 -7.46
C ILE A 198 9.70 -5.21 -6.23
N PHE A 199 10.63 -6.14 -6.43
CA PHE A 199 11.32 -6.85 -5.37
C PHE A 199 12.51 -6.02 -4.91
N VAL A 200 12.57 -5.72 -3.62
CA VAL A 200 13.62 -4.86 -3.04
C VAL A 200 14.25 -5.54 -1.83
N GLY A 201 15.56 -5.75 -1.88
CA GLY A 201 16.29 -6.47 -0.83
C GLY A 201 15.91 -7.95 -0.70
N TYR A 202 15.29 -8.52 -1.73
CA TYR A 202 14.86 -9.92 -1.76
C TYR A 202 15.79 -10.76 -2.63
N SER A 203 16.33 -11.85 -2.07
CA SER A 203 17.32 -12.70 -2.73
C SER A 203 16.72 -13.85 -3.55
N ALA A 204 15.39 -13.97 -3.61
CA ALA A 204 14.70 -15.08 -4.29
C ALA A 204 15.11 -16.48 -3.82
N SER A 205 15.63 -16.60 -2.60
CA SER A 205 16.11 -17.88 -2.06
C SER A 205 14.98 -18.77 -1.52
N ASP A 206 13.77 -18.21 -1.37
CA ASP A 206 12.59 -18.95 -0.92
C ASP A 206 11.92 -19.64 -2.10
N ARG A 207 12.23 -20.92 -2.24
CA ARG A 207 11.76 -21.74 -3.35
C ARG A 207 10.24 -21.72 -3.48
N ASP A 208 9.50 -21.75 -2.38
CA ASP A 208 8.03 -21.82 -2.44
C ASP A 208 7.41 -20.52 -2.96
N ILE A 209 8.00 -19.36 -2.62
CA ILE A 209 7.54 -18.07 -3.16
C ILE A 209 7.81 -18.01 -4.65
N VAL A 210 9.00 -18.44 -5.08
CA VAL A 210 9.37 -18.45 -6.50
C VAL A 210 8.51 -19.44 -7.30
N GLU A 211 8.31 -20.66 -6.80
CA GLU A 211 7.46 -21.67 -7.42
C GLU A 211 5.98 -21.25 -7.42
N ALA A 212 5.50 -20.59 -6.38
CA ALA A 212 4.16 -20.01 -6.30
C ALA A 212 3.90 -18.97 -7.40
N LEU A 213 4.92 -18.14 -7.66
CA LEU A 213 4.88 -17.05 -8.64
C LEU A 213 5.09 -17.53 -10.07
N ARG A 214 5.80 -18.64 -10.29
CA ARG A 214 6.13 -19.19 -11.61
C ARG A 214 4.92 -19.33 -12.54
N PRO A 215 3.79 -19.97 -12.16
CA PRO A 215 2.62 -20.04 -13.03
C PRO A 215 2.06 -18.66 -13.39
N ALA A 216 2.17 -17.69 -12.48
CA ALA A 216 1.75 -16.32 -12.76
C ALA A 216 2.63 -15.74 -13.88
N PHE A 217 3.95 -15.81 -13.74
CA PHE A 217 4.90 -15.32 -14.75
C PHE A 217 4.72 -16.00 -16.11
N GLU A 218 4.57 -17.33 -16.15
CA GLU A 218 4.48 -18.13 -17.39
C GLU A 218 3.16 -17.91 -18.16
N SER A 219 2.05 -17.64 -17.46
CA SER A 219 0.72 -17.47 -18.07
C SER A 219 0.45 -16.07 -18.63
N GLY A 220 1.51 -15.30 -18.93
CA GLY A 220 1.41 -13.90 -19.31
C GLY A 220 1.16 -12.97 -18.12
N GLY A 221 1.81 -13.27 -16.98
CA GLY A 221 1.73 -12.55 -15.72
C GLY A 221 2.27 -11.12 -15.78
N PRO A 222 2.77 -10.56 -14.66
CA PRO A 222 3.02 -9.13 -14.53
C PRO A 222 3.73 -8.62 -15.77
N ARG A 223 3.16 -7.58 -16.39
CA ARG A 223 3.75 -6.94 -17.57
C ARG A 223 5.20 -6.54 -17.34
N GLU A 224 5.60 -6.42 -16.07
CA GLU A 224 6.94 -6.03 -15.64
C GLU A 224 7.25 -6.49 -14.20
N ALA A 225 8.46 -7.02 -13.98
CA ALA A 225 9.01 -7.30 -12.65
C ALA A 225 10.39 -6.66 -12.51
N TRP A 226 10.67 -6.02 -11.38
CA TRP A 226 11.92 -5.35 -11.05
C TRP A 226 12.60 -6.00 -9.86
N PHE A 227 13.94 -6.09 -9.90
CA PHE A 227 14.76 -6.63 -8.82
C PHE A 227 15.77 -5.59 -8.38
N VAL A 228 15.80 -5.30 -7.09
CA VAL A 228 16.66 -4.25 -6.53
C VAL A 228 17.38 -4.79 -5.31
N GLY A 229 18.70 -4.68 -5.30
CA GLY A 229 19.51 -5.05 -4.13
C GLY A 229 21.00 -4.95 -4.41
N PRO A 230 21.85 -5.24 -3.42
CA PRO A 230 23.30 -5.06 -3.50
C PRO A 230 24.05 -6.09 -4.38
N GLY A 231 23.34 -6.84 -5.23
CA GLY A 231 23.91 -7.87 -6.10
C GLY A 231 24.66 -7.32 -7.31
N ASP A 232 25.00 -8.21 -8.24
CA ASP A 232 25.68 -7.87 -9.51
C ASP A 232 24.77 -7.20 -10.55
N GLY A 233 23.52 -6.91 -10.18
CA GLY A 233 22.53 -6.31 -11.09
C GLY A 233 21.94 -7.34 -12.06
N THR A 234 21.95 -8.63 -11.71
CA THR A 234 21.23 -9.68 -12.44
C THR A 234 19.92 -10.05 -11.72
N VAL A 235 18.95 -10.53 -12.50
CA VAL A 235 17.73 -11.13 -11.95
C VAL A 235 18.10 -12.55 -11.49
N PRO A 236 17.70 -12.98 -10.28
CA PRO A 236 17.94 -14.35 -9.83
C PRO A 236 17.42 -15.38 -10.84
N THR A 237 18.23 -16.39 -11.14
CA THR A 237 17.95 -17.39 -12.20
C THR A 237 16.59 -18.05 -12.02
N GLU A 238 16.22 -18.33 -10.76
CA GLU A 238 14.98 -18.98 -10.38
C GLU A 238 13.74 -18.18 -10.79
N ILE A 239 13.89 -16.86 -10.96
CA ILE A 239 12.84 -15.95 -11.43
C ILE A 239 13.04 -15.57 -12.90
N ALA A 240 14.29 -15.44 -13.36
CA ALA A 240 14.61 -15.14 -14.74
C ALA A 240 14.07 -16.20 -15.71
N GLU A 241 14.14 -17.48 -15.35
CA GLU A 241 13.62 -18.59 -16.16
C GLU A 241 12.09 -18.53 -16.37
N PRO A 242 11.24 -18.47 -15.31
CA PRO A 242 9.78 -18.31 -15.46
C PRO A 242 9.33 -17.09 -16.26
N LEU A 243 10.10 -16.00 -16.24
CA LEU A 243 9.79 -14.78 -16.99
C LEU A 243 10.03 -14.94 -18.50
N GLY A 244 10.54 -16.10 -18.93
CA GLY A 244 11.00 -16.38 -20.29
C GLY A 244 12.24 -15.54 -20.63
N ALA A 245 12.99 -15.92 -21.65
CA ALA A 245 14.11 -15.11 -22.17
C ALA A 245 13.69 -13.70 -22.70
N SER A 246 12.44 -13.29 -22.46
CA SER A 246 11.85 -11.96 -22.65
C SER A 246 11.65 -11.16 -21.34
N GLY A 247 11.89 -11.76 -20.17
CA GLY A 247 12.05 -11.03 -18.91
C GLY A 247 13.31 -10.18 -19.01
N ASN A 248 13.14 -8.94 -19.47
CA ASN A 248 14.24 -8.08 -19.87
C ASN A 248 15.31 -8.04 -18.77
N PRO A 249 16.53 -8.59 -18.97
CA PRO A 249 17.60 -8.53 -17.97
C PRO A 249 17.94 -7.09 -17.55
N SER A 250 17.43 -6.11 -18.31
CA SER A 250 17.36 -4.70 -17.94
C SER A 250 16.44 -4.36 -16.77
N ASN A 251 15.93 -5.28 -15.95
CA ASN A 251 15.05 -4.95 -14.82
C ASN A 251 15.67 -5.23 -13.43
N ALA A 252 16.93 -5.63 -13.39
CA ALA A 252 17.69 -5.76 -12.13
C ALA A 252 18.59 -4.53 -11.87
N LEU A 253 18.58 -4.01 -10.65
CA LEU A 253 19.33 -2.83 -10.23
C LEU A 253 20.24 -3.18 -9.05
N SER A 254 21.55 -3.01 -9.25
CA SER A 254 22.54 -3.07 -8.17
C SER A 254 22.57 -1.74 -7.43
N VAL A 255 21.85 -1.66 -6.31
CA VAL A 255 21.73 -0.46 -5.47
C VAL A 255 21.17 -0.85 -4.09
N GLU A 256 21.65 -0.17 -3.06
CA GLU A 256 21.14 -0.33 -1.69
C GLU A 256 19.71 0.22 -1.56
N PHE A 257 18.93 -0.34 -0.64
CA PHE A 257 17.52 0.00 -0.46
C PHE A 257 17.27 1.50 -0.26
N ASP A 258 17.99 2.13 0.67
CA ASP A 258 17.77 3.54 1.00
C ASP A 258 18.09 4.46 -0.18
N ASP A 259 19.23 4.24 -0.86
CA ASP A 259 19.65 5.00 -2.04
C ASP A 259 18.69 4.78 -3.22
N PHE A 260 18.17 3.56 -3.39
CA PHE A 260 17.15 3.27 -4.39
C PHE A 260 15.87 4.05 -4.13
N MET A 261 15.31 3.93 -2.92
CA MET A 261 14.03 4.54 -2.59
C MET A 261 14.10 6.06 -2.61
N GLN A 262 15.20 6.66 -2.14
CA GLN A 262 15.40 8.10 -2.23
C GLN A 262 15.44 8.59 -3.68
N ARG A 263 16.25 7.95 -4.54
CA ARG A 263 16.35 8.32 -5.95
C ARG A 263 15.07 8.05 -6.72
N LEU A 264 14.35 6.98 -6.37
CA LEU A 264 13.06 6.68 -6.96
C LEU A 264 12.03 7.75 -6.60
N SER A 265 12.01 8.17 -5.32
CA SER A 265 11.15 9.25 -4.85
C SER A 265 11.44 10.56 -5.58
N GLU A 266 12.71 10.95 -5.70
CA GLU A 266 13.14 12.11 -6.49
C GLU A 266 12.72 12.00 -7.96
N ALA A 267 12.91 10.84 -8.58
CA ALA A 267 12.53 10.61 -9.97
C ALA A 267 11.01 10.69 -10.20
N ILE A 268 10.23 10.07 -9.32
CA ILE A 268 8.76 10.11 -9.38
C ILE A 268 8.28 11.54 -9.20
N ARG A 269 8.75 12.25 -8.17
CA ARG A 269 8.35 13.63 -7.87
C ARG A 269 8.81 14.61 -8.94
N GLY A 270 9.99 14.40 -9.53
CA GLY A 270 10.48 15.18 -10.66
C GLY A 270 9.68 14.95 -11.94
N ALA A 271 9.21 13.72 -12.17
CA ALA A 271 8.31 13.39 -13.28
C ALA A 271 6.86 13.83 -13.04
N ALA A 272 6.43 13.87 -11.77
CA ALA A 272 5.11 14.31 -11.33
C ALA A 272 5.03 15.83 -11.07
N ALA A 273 6.13 16.57 -11.24
CA ALA A 273 6.12 18.02 -11.27
C ALA A 273 5.01 18.48 -12.24
N PRO A 274 4.23 19.52 -11.89
CA PRO A 274 3.02 19.85 -12.62
C PRO A 274 3.35 19.96 -14.09
N LEU A 275 2.67 19.13 -14.91
CA LEU A 275 2.66 19.26 -16.35
C LEU A 275 2.61 20.76 -16.66
N LYS A 276 3.57 21.25 -17.45
CA LYS A 276 3.50 22.60 -18.00
C LYS A 276 2.07 22.79 -18.49
N THR A 277 1.48 23.93 -18.20
CA THR A 277 0.05 24.24 -18.39
C THR A 277 -0.48 23.87 -19.78
N GLU A 278 0.42 23.75 -20.75
CA GLU A 278 0.20 23.41 -22.16
C GLU A 278 -0.09 21.91 -22.43
N ASP A 279 0.30 20.99 -21.54
CA ASP A 279 0.10 19.52 -21.69
C ASP A 279 -1.00 18.95 -20.77
N ARG A 280 -1.72 19.81 -20.02
CA ARG A 280 -2.85 19.34 -19.21
C ARG A 280 -3.96 18.91 -20.14
N GLN A 281 -4.22 17.60 -20.19
CA GLN A 281 -5.43 17.07 -20.81
C GLN A 281 -6.62 17.72 -20.10
N GLU A 282 -7.32 18.63 -20.80
CA GLU A 282 -8.48 19.32 -20.23
C GLU A 282 -9.53 18.29 -19.85
N LEU A 283 -9.73 18.14 -18.54
CA LEU A 283 -10.84 17.35 -18.03
C LEU A 283 -12.12 18.16 -18.17
N PRO A 284 -13.25 17.52 -18.53
CA PRO A 284 -14.53 18.22 -18.62
C PRO A 284 -14.86 18.82 -17.26
N ALA A 285 -15.08 20.13 -17.25
CA ALA A 285 -15.37 20.90 -16.05
C ALA A 285 -16.67 21.67 -16.25
N ARG A 286 -17.45 21.80 -15.17
CA ARG A 286 -18.59 22.71 -15.12
C ARG A 286 -18.59 23.52 -13.84
N SER A 287 -19.17 24.70 -13.89
CA SER A 287 -19.45 25.48 -12.69
C SER A 287 -20.65 24.88 -11.94
N LEU A 288 -20.64 24.99 -10.62
CA LEU A 288 -21.68 24.54 -9.74
C LEU A 288 -21.97 25.62 -8.70
N HIS A 289 -23.17 26.19 -8.76
CA HIS A 289 -23.75 26.94 -7.65
C HIS A 289 -24.95 26.15 -7.13
N SER A 290 -24.85 25.61 -5.91
CA SER A 290 -25.89 24.74 -5.38
C SER A 290 -25.93 24.74 -3.86
N ARG A 291 -27.07 24.28 -3.33
CA ARG A 291 -27.21 23.92 -1.93
C ARG A 291 -26.84 22.45 -1.76
N VAL A 292 -25.97 22.19 -0.79
CA VAL A 292 -25.51 20.84 -0.46
C VAL A 292 -25.68 20.58 1.02
N TYR A 293 -25.71 19.31 1.37
CA TYR A 293 -26.11 18.87 2.69
C TYR A 293 -25.06 17.93 3.28
N ARG A 294 -24.74 18.12 4.56
CA ARG A 294 -23.83 17.24 5.30
C ARG A 294 -24.44 16.95 6.65
N ILE A 295 -24.29 15.71 7.12
CA ILE A 295 -24.57 15.39 8.51
C ILE A 295 -23.26 15.40 9.30
N VAL A 296 -23.26 16.12 10.41
CA VAL A 296 -22.15 16.21 11.35
C VAL A 296 -22.62 15.87 12.75
N ARG A 297 -21.73 15.41 13.62
CA ARG A 297 -22.00 15.34 15.06
C ARG A 297 -22.18 16.76 15.60
N SER A 298 -23.08 16.95 16.54
CA SER A 298 -23.44 18.30 16.95
C SER A 298 -22.34 19.06 17.68
N GLU A 299 -21.42 18.36 18.31
CA GLU A 299 -20.22 18.91 18.94
C GLU A 299 -19.13 19.29 17.93
N ASN A 300 -19.20 18.79 16.71
CA ASN A 300 -18.18 19.03 15.69
C ASN A 300 -18.40 20.39 15.01
N PRO A 301 -17.33 21.17 14.74
CA PRO A 301 -17.40 22.29 13.81
C PRO A 301 -17.94 21.88 12.43
N VAL A 302 -18.66 22.82 11.80
CA VAL A 302 -19.43 22.56 10.57
C VAL A 302 -18.52 22.40 9.36
N ILE A 303 -17.50 23.26 9.26
CA ILE A 303 -16.48 23.23 8.21
C ILE A 303 -15.28 22.51 8.80
N LEU A 304 -15.38 21.19 8.91
CA LEU A 304 -14.23 20.36 9.24
C LEU A 304 -13.73 19.63 8.00
N GLU A 305 -12.41 19.73 7.82
CA GLU A 305 -11.57 18.65 7.29
C GLU A 305 -11.95 17.37 8.02
N SER A 306 -12.38 16.36 7.27
CA SER A 306 -13.15 15.21 7.76
C SER A 306 -12.70 14.64 9.13
N PRO A 307 -13.48 14.83 10.22
CA PRO A 307 -13.27 14.15 11.50
C PRO A 307 -14.40 13.14 11.81
N LEU A 308 -15.18 12.79 10.78
CA LEU A 308 -16.17 11.72 10.79
C LEU A 308 -15.85 10.79 9.61
N PRO A 309 -16.09 9.48 9.72
CA PRO A 309 -15.45 8.48 8.87
C PRO A 309 -16.11 8.47 7.49
N PHE A 310 -15.78 9.46 6.67
CA PHE A 310 -15.68 9.23 5.25
C PHE A 310 -14.44 8.37 5.08
N ASP A 311 -14.61 7.22 4.44
CA ASP A 311 -13.59 6.18 4.24
C ASP A 311 -12.44 6.62 3.31
N GLY A 312 -12.22 7.94 3.17
CA GLY A 312 -11.21 8.53 2.31
C GLY A 312 -11.36 8.12 0.85
N ARG A 313 -12.56 7.79 0.38
CA ARG A 313 -12.71 7.20 -0.96
C ARG A 313 -12.23 8.12 -2.09
N TRP A 314 -12.40 9.43 -1.94
CA TRP A 314 -12.05 10.43 -2.95
C TRP A 314 -10.91 11.38 -2.52
N HIS A 315 -10.18 11.04 -1.46
CA HIS A 315 -8.95 11.74 -1.08
C HIS A 315 -8.07 10.81 -0.21
N PRO A 316 -6.74 10.85 -0.36
CA PRO A 316 -5.84 10.23 0.60
C PRO A 316 -5.88 10.94 1.97
N PRO A 317 -5.42 10.29 3.06
CA PRO A 317 -5.54 10.83 4.42
C PRO A 317 -4.89 12.20 4.68
N ARG A 318 -3.94 12.63 3.84
CA ARG A 318 -3.22 13.91 3.99
C ARG A 318 -3.88 15.08 3.24
N GLU A 319 -4.90 14.81 2.44
CA GLU A 319 -5.54 15.79 1.58
C GLU A 319 -6.84 16.34 2.21
N ARG A 320 -7.06 17.65 2.12
CA ARG A 320 -8.21 18.31 2.76
C ARG A 320 -9.43 18.24 1.84
N ALA A 321 -10.44 17.48 2.23
CA ALA A 321 -11.68 17.38 1.46
C ALA A 321 -12.94 17.56 2.33
N LEU A 322 -13.93 18.25 1.76
CA LEU A 322 -15.28 18.38 2.30
C LEU A 322 -16.22 17.45 1.53
N TYR A 323 -16.91 16.57 2.26
CA TYR A 323 -17.94 15.71 1.70
C TYR A 323 -19.32 16.26 2.04
N ALA A 324 -20.11 16.47 1.00
CA ALA A 324 -21.51 16.82 1.11
C ALA A 324 -22.32 16.00 0.08
N THR A 325 -23.63 16.11 0.14
CA THR A 325 -24.52 15.49 -0.84
C THR A 325 -25.47 16.52 -1.43
N LEU A 326 -26.00 16.25 -2.63
CA LEU A 326 -26.94 17.18 -3.30
C LEU A 326 -28.37 17.07 -2.76
N SER A 327 -28.64 16.24 -1.75
CA SER A 327 -29.96 16.18 -1.11
C SER A 327 -29.88 15.75 0.36
N PRO A 328 -30.78 16.25 1.24
CA PRO A 328 -30.82 15.85 2.65
C PRO A 328 -30.96 14.34 2.85
N ALA A 329 -31.80 13.69 2.03
CA ALA A 329 -32.02 12.26 2.08
C ALA A 329 -30.74 11.46 1.79
N SER A 330 -29.90 11.92 0.87
CA SER A 330 -28.61 11.29 0.57
C SER A 330 -27.62 11.45 1.72
N ALA A 331 -27.59 12.63 2.36
CA ALA A 331 -26.74 12.86 3.53
C ALA A 331 -27.11 11.92 4.68
N LEU A 332 -28.41 11.73 4.92
CA LEU A 332 -28.90 10.79 5.92
C LEU A 332 -28.58 9.33 5.58
N ALA A 333 -28.80 8.92 4.33
CA ALA A 333 -28.49 7.57 3.88
C ALA A 333 -27.00 7.21 4.01
N GLU A 334 -26.09 8.13 3.64
CA GLU A 334 -24.64 7.94 3.76
C GLU A 334 -24.22 7.68 5.22
N VAL A 335 -24.82 8.39 6.16
CA VAL A 335 -24.49 8.23 7.57
C VAL A 335 -25.16 6.99 8.19
N LEU A 336 -26.42 6.73 7.85
CA LEU A 336 -27.16 5.57 8.34
C LEU A 336 -26.59 4.24 7.85
N ALA A 337 -26.01 4.19 6.65
CA ALA A 337 -25.47 2.97 6.06
C ALA A 337 -24.06 2.61 6.59
N ARG A 338 -23.34 3.56 7.18
CA ARG A 338 -21.98 3.37 7.74
C ARG A 338 -21.96 2.88 9.20
N ARG A 339 -23.03 2.23 9.65
CA ARG A 339 -23.25 1.87 11.06
C ARG A 339 -22.01 1.30 11.75
N ILE A 340 -21.44 2.08 12.67
CA ILE A 340 -20.88 1.53 13.91
C ILE A 340 -22.12 1.24 14.78
N PRO A 341 -22.43 -0.02 15.14
CA PRO A 341 -23.58 -0.32 15.98
C PRO A 341 -23.49 0.45 17.32
N GLY A 342 -24.38 1.42 17.54
CA GLY A 342 -24.50 2.16 18.81
C GLY A 342 -24.53 3.70 18.70
N ASP A 343 -23.70 4.29 17.85
CA ASP A 343 -23.42 5.74 17.88
C ASP A 343 -24.61 6.64 17.51
N PHE A 344 -25.47 6.20 16.58
CA PHE A 344 -26.59 7.02 16.11
C PHE A 344 -27.72 7.19 17.14
N LYS A 345 -27.74 6.35 18.18
CA LYS A 345 -28.72 6.44 19.28
C LYS A 345 -28.21 7.31 20.42
N THR A 346 -26.90 7.44 20.57
CA THR A 346 -26.27 8.05 21.76
C THR A 346 -25.66 9.42 21.47
N VAL A 347 -25.30 9.70 20.21
CA VAL A 347 -24.66 10.97 19.82
C VAL A 347 -25.63 11.80 18.98
N PRO A 348 -25.86 13.09 19.32
CA PRO A 348 -26.71 13.95 18.52
C PRO A 348 -26.03 14.36 17.21
N PHE A 349 -26.82 14.40 16.14
CA PHE A 349 -26.37 14.81 14.81
C PHE A 349 -27.12 16.06 14.35
N ASP A 350 -26.44 16.89 13.56
CA ASP A 350 -27.04 18.01 12.85
C ASP A 350 -26.94 17.80 11.34
N LEU A 351 -28.03 18.11 10.65
CA LEU A 351 -28.07 18.34 9.22
C LEU A 351 -27.63 19.79 8.98
N VAL A 352 -26.51 19.93 8.30
CA VAL A 352 -25.96 21.22 7.88
C VAL A 352 -26.33 21.44 6.43
N GLU A 353 -26.91 22.61 6.17
CA GLU A 353 -27.11 23.15 4.82
C GLU A 353 -25.95 24.09 4.48
N LEU A 354 -25.31 23.84 3.35
CA LEU A 354 -24.19 24.61 2.83
C LEU A 354 -24.59 25.18 1.47
N GLU A 355 -24.15 26.40 1.17
CA GLU A 355 -24.08 26.93 -0.19
C GLU A 355 -22.67 26.72 -0.73
N VAL A 356 -22.57 26.16 -1.93
CA VAL A 356 -21.29 26.06 -2.66
C VAL A 356 -21.40 26.87 -3.95
N GLN A 357 -20.35 27.62 -4.25
CA GLN A 357 -20.10 28.21 -5.55
C GLN A 357 -18.71 27.77 -5.97
N LEU A 358 -18.64 26.98 -7.04
CA LEU A 358 -17.43 26.36 -7.56
C LEU A 358 -17.38 26.59 -9.07
N ASP A 359 -16.23 26.94 -9.62
CA ASP A 359 -16.08 27.23 -11.04
C ASP A 359 -15.74 25.97 -11.84
N LYS A 360 -14.95 25.05 -11.27
CA LYS A 360 -14.41 23.87 -11.95
C LYS A 360 -14.75 22.57 -11.20
N VAL A 361 -15.87 21.95 -11.57
CA VAL A 361 -16.35 20.69 -11.00
C VAL A 361 -16.38 19.58 -12.06
N LEU A 362 -15.81 18.43 -11.74
CA LEU A 362 -15.87 17.23 -12.56
C LEU A 362 -17.13 16.43 -12.21
N ASP A 363 -18.01 16.18 -13.19
CA ASP A 363 -19.24 15.40 -12.94
C ASP A 363 -19.13 13.97 -13.45
N LEU A 364 -18.93 13.02 -12.53
CA LEU A 364 -18.80 11.60 -12.86
C LEU A 364 -20.16 10.91 -13.10
N LEU A 365 -21.27 11.62 -12.91
CA LEU A 365 -22.61 11.13 -13.28
C LEU A 365 -22.88 11.32 -14.77
N ASP A 366 -22.23 12.32 -15.38
CA ASP A 366 -22.33 12.58 -16.81
C ASP A 366 -21.73 11.39 -17.61
N PRO A 367 -22.51 10.73 -18.47
CA PRO A 367 -22.02 9.65 -19.32
C PRO A 367 -20.84 10.08 -20.21
N MET A 368 -20.84 11.32 -20.71
CA MET A 368 -19.78 11.79 -21.60
C MET A 368 -18.45 11.95 -20.86
N THR A 369 -18.49 12.53 -19.66
CA THR A 369 -17.34 12.59 -18.75
C THR A 369 -16.77 11.20 -18.45
N ARG A 370 -17.63 10.21 -18.18
CA ARG A 370 -17.17 8.83 -17.93
C ARG A 370 -16.51 8.20 -19.15
N VAL A 371 -17.05 8.40 -20.35
CA VAL A 371 -16.44 7.92 -21.61
C VAL A 371 -15.09 8.60 -21.83
N ALA A 372 -15.01 9.92 -21.70
CA ALA A 372 -13.78 10.70 -21.88
C ALA A 372 -12.67 10.27 -20.91
N MET A 373 -13.04 9.93 -19.67
CA MET A 373 -12.10 9.47 -18.65
C MET A 373 -11.86 7.96 -18.65
N GLN A 374 -12.51 7.21 -19.56
CA GLN A 374 -12.47 5.74 -19.62
C GLN A 374 -12.88 5.07 -18.30
N ILE A 375 -13.88 5.63 -17.64
CA ILE A 375 -14.41 5.17 -16.35
C ILE A 375 -15.54 4.19 -16.59
N ASP A 376 -15.42 2.96 -16.07
CA ASP A 376 -16.50 1.97 -16.08
C ASP A 376 -17.45 2.11 -14.88
N GLY A 377 -18.56 1.36 -14.87
CA GLY A 377 -19.56 1.40 -13.80
C GLY A 377 -19.08 0.93 -12.43
N ARG A 378 -17.86 0.39 -12.30
CA ARG A 378 -17.32 -0.15 -11.04
C ARG A 378 -16.73 0.93 -10.13
N ILE A 379 -16.85 2.21 -10.51
CA ILE A 379 -16.38 3.33 -9.70
C ILE A 379 -16.87 3.25 -8.26
N LEU A 380 -18.08 2.71 -8.02
CA LEU A 380 -18.74 2.59 -6.73
C LEU A 380 -18.05 1.67 -5.70
N SER A 381 -17.29 0.67 -6.14
CA SER A 381 -16.70 -0.35 -5.27
C SER A 381 -15.18 -0.28 -5.18
N ASP A 382 -14.51 0.43 -6.08
CA ASP A 382 -13.05 0.49 -6.14
C ASP A 382 -12.50 1.80 -5.55
N ARG A 383 -12.01 1.73 -4.31
CA ARG A 383 -11.45 2.87 -3.58
C ARG A 383 -10.26 3.48 -4.33
N HIS A 384 -9.44 2.67 -4.96
CA HIS A 384 -8.26 3.20 -5.63
C HIS A 384 -8.59 3.92 -6.92
N LEU A 385 -9.54 3.39 -7.69
CA LEU A 385 -10.04 4.09 -8.88
C LEU A 385 -10.61 5.46 -8.48
N SER A 386 -11.39 5.52 -7.40
CA SER A 386 -11.93 6.78 -6.88
C SER A 386 -10.82 7.76 -6.47
N ARG A 387 -9.82 7.33 -5.69
CA ARG A 387 -8.68 8.18 -5.29
C ARG A 387 -7.88 8.65 -6.50
N GLY A 388 -7.65 7.77 -7.48
CA GLY A 388 -6.93 8.09 -8.71
C GLY A 388 -7.64 9.13 -9.57
N ILE A 389 -8.97 9.04 -9.69
CA ILE A 389 -9.78 10.04 -10.38
C ILE A 389 -9.72 11.39 -9.65
N ALA A 390 -9.82 11.39 -8.32
CA ALA A 390 -9.72 12.61 -7.52
C ALA A 390 -8.35 13.29 -7.66
N ALA A 391 -7.26 12.52 -7.60
CA ALA A 391 -5.91 13.03 -7.82
C ALA A 391 -5.75 13.66 -9.21
N ARG A 392 -6.20 12.96 -10.27
CA ARG A 392 -6.21 13.52 -11.64
C ARG A 392 -7.03 14.79 -11.76
N ALA A 393 -8.17 14.87 -11.07
CA ALA A 393 -9.01 16.05 -11.06
C ALA A 393 -8.28 17.25 -10.43
N ARG A 394 -7.60 17.03 -9.29
CA ARG A 394 -6.78 18.06 -8.63
C ARG A 394 -5.60 18.50 -9.48
N ASP A 395 -4.89 17.57 -10.09
CA ASP A 395 -3.74 17.87 -10.97
C ASP A 395 -4.17 18.72 -12.18
N ALA A 396 -5.40 18.54 -12.66
CA ALA A 396 -6.02 19.37 -13.70
C ALA A 396 -6.51 20.74 -13.18
N GLY A 397 -6.43 21.01 -11.89
CA GLY A 397 -6.90 22.25 -11.26
C GLY A 397 -8.43 22.33 -11.11
N LEU A 398 -9.12 21.19 -11.01
CA LEU A 398 -10.52 21.14 -10.61
C LEU A 398 -10.63 21.28 -9.08
N GLU A 399 -11.75 21.81 -8.63
CA GLU A 399 -12.01 22.17 -7.23
C GLU A 399 -12.87 21.14 -6.51
N ALA A 400 -13.63 20.36 -7.28
CA ALA A 400 -14.51 19.34 -6.75
C ALA A 400 -14.84 18.27 -7.78
N LEU A 401 -15.41 17.18 -7.28
CA LEU A 401 -16.05 16.15 -8.08
C LEU A 401 -17.46 15.86 -7.58
N ILE A 402 -18.36 15.57 -8.50
CA ILE A 402 -19.67 14.96 -8.22
C ILE A 402 -19.57 13.49 -8.56
N ALA A 403 -19.92 12.64 -7.60
CA ALA A 403 -19.87 11.20 -7.72
C ALA A 403 -21.18 10.54 -7.28
N PRO A 404 -21.48 9.33 -7.78
CA PRO A 404 -22.59 8.55 -7.26
C PRO A 404 -22.32 8.13 -5.81
N SER A 405 -23.35 8.22 -4.97
CA SER A 405 -23.32 7.74 -3.58
C SER A 405 -23.11 6.23 -3.56
N ARG A 406 -22.34 5.75 -2.57
CA ARG A 406 -22.16 4.31 -2.35
C ARG A 406 -23.39 3.67 -1.72
N TYR A 407 -24.14 4.44 -0.94
CA TYR A 407 -25.17 3.92 -0.05
C TYR A 407 -26.59 4.33 -0.45
N SER A 408 -26.73 5.25 -1.40
CA SER A 408 -28.02 5.67 -1.95
C SER A 408 -27.98 5.52 -3.48
N PRO A 409 -28.80 4.62 -4.08
CA PRO A 409 -28.78 4.37 -5.52
C PRO A 409 -28.98 5.61 -6.40
N SER A 410 -29.78 6.57 -5.92
CA SER A 410 -30.01 7.86 -6.57
C SER A 410 -29.23 9.02 -5.93
N GLY A 411 -28.45 8.73 -4.89
CA GLY A 411 -27.73 9.73 -4.12
C GLY A 411 -26.51 10.22 -4.87
N LYS A 412 -26.20 11.50 -4.65
CA LYS A 412 -25.07 12.19 -5.29
C LYS A 412 -24.22 12.83 -4.22
N VAL A 413 -22.94 12.52 -4.25
CA VAL A 413 -21.94 13.05 -3.31
C VAL A 413 -21.14 14.12 -4.04
N LEU A 414 -21.00 15.28 -3.42
CA LEU A 414 -20.05 16.31 -3.81
C LEU A 414 -18.82 16.18 -2.89
N VAL A 415 -17.65 16.05 -3.49
CA VAL A 415 -16.37 16.10 -2.77
C VAL A 415 -15.63 17.35 -3.21
N VAL A 416 -15.50 18.31 -2.30
CA VAL A 416 -14.81 19.58 -2.54
C VAL A 416 -13.39 19.48 -2.00
N PHE A 417 -12.41 19.78 -2.84
CA PHE A 417 -10.99 19.83 -2.50
C PHE A 417 -10.67 21.20 -1.91
N LEU A 418 -10.58 21.28 -0.58
CA LEU A 418 -10.45 22.57 0.11
C LEU A 418 -9.11 23.25 -0.17
N ASP A 419 -8.10 22.48 -0.53
CA ASP A 419 -6.77 22.91 -0.93
C ASP A 419 -6.69 23.37 -2.40
N ALA A 420 -7.72 23.09 -3.21
CA ALA A 420 -7.75 23.42 -4.63
C ALA A 420 -8.82 24.45 -5.01
N LEU A 421 -9.44 25.13 -4.03
CA LEU A 421 -10.42 26.19 -4.29
C LEU A 421 -9.78 27.36 -5.04
N LEU A 422 -10.44 27.79 -6.12
CA LEU A 422 -10.09 28.99 -6.87
C LEU A 422 -10.51 30.25 -6.11
N PRO A 423 -9.92 31.42 -6.41
CA PRO A 423 -10.18 32.66 -5.68
C PRO A 423 -11.66 33.10 -5.62
N ASN A 424 -12.46 32.74 -6.63
CA ASN A 424 -13.88 33.10 -6.71
C ASN A 424 -14.82 32.05 -6.09
N SER A 425 -14.28 30.90 -5.69
CA SER A 425 -15.06 29.80 -5.15
C SER A 425 -15.23 29.92 -3.65
N ARG A 426 -16.40 29.51 -3.18
CA ARG A 426 -16.76 29.62 -1.76
C ARG A 426 -17.64 28.48 -1.31
N VAL A 427 -17.47 28.15 -0.03
CA VAL A 427 -18.34 27.25 0.73
C VAL A 427 -18.84 28.02 1.94
N THR A 428 -20.15 28.19 2.05
CA THR A 428 -20.79 28.98 3.10
C THR A 428 -21.80 28.12 3.85
N VAL A 429 -21.79 28.18 5.18
CA VAL A 429 -22.81 27.53 5.99
C VAL A 429 -24.06 28.39 5.99
N LEU A 430 -25.20 27.83 5.57
CA LEU A 430 -26.48 28.53 5.59
C LEU A 430 -27.23 28.25 6.87
N ASN A 431 -27.48 26.97 7.17
CA ASN A 431 -28.30 26.54 8.30
C ASN A 431 -27.73 25.28 8.96
N ARG A 432 -28.17 25.07 10.20
CA ARG A 432 -27.87 23.88 10.99
C ARG A 432 -29.14 23.44 11.73
N HIS A 433 -29.60 22.23 11.44
CA HIS A 433 -30.82 21.67 12.01
C HIS A 433 -30.48 20.40 12.78
N ARG A 434 -30.94 20.29 14.03
CA ARG A 434 -30.81 19.05 14.79
C ARG A 434 -31.62 17.95 14.09
N VAL A 435 -30.98 16.82 13.81
CA VAL A 435 -31.67 15.62 13.33
C VAL A 435 -32.32 14.96 14.54
N ALA A 436 -33.64 14.78 14.52
CA ALA A 436 -34.32 14.06 15.58
C ALA A 436 -33.79 12.61 15.61
N ASN A 437 -33.37 12.14 16.78
CA ASN A 437 -33.01 10.74 16.98
C ASN A 437 -34.26 9.90 16.72
N GLY A 438 -34.34 9.27 15.55
CA GLY A 438 -35.43 8.34 15.24
C GLY A 438 -35.37 7.17 16.21
N GLY A 439 -36.44 7.02 17.01
CA GLY A 439 -36.67 5.86 17.88
C GLY A 439 -36.84 4.58 17.08
#